data_AF-A0A964ZMC6-F1
#
_entry.id   AF-A0A964ZMC6-F1
#
_cell.length_a   1.000
_cell.length_b   1.000
_cell.length_c   1.000
_cell.angle_alpha   90.00
_cell.angle_beta   90.00
_cell.angle_gamma   90.00
#
_symmetry.space_group_name_H-M   'P 1'
#
loop_
_entity.id
_entity.type
_entity.pdbx_description
1 polymer ?
#
loop_
_entity_poly.entity_id
_entity_poly.type
_entity_poly.pdbx_seq_one_letter_code
_entity_poly.pdbx_strand_id
1 'polypeptide(L)'
;MKRSEDLGRPRNQPKIGVHYNRSAFGEFAEDVARVMGTARFLVIQSVLVIIWVAINVLFISFRWDKYPFILLNLMFSVQAAYAAPLILLAHNRQESRDREQAQVDRNVANRTQNDAEFLAREIASVQLALANVVTADE
;
A
#
# COMPACT_ATOMS: atom_id res chain seq x y z
N MET A 1 64.03 5.03 -4.44
CA MET A 1 62.72 5.63 -4.09
C MET A 1 61.73 5.28 -5.19
N LYS A 2 60.77 4.38 -4.93
CA LYS A 2 59.80 3.90 -5.92
C LYS A 2 58.38 4.04 -5.36
N ARG A 3 57.61 4.89 -6.04
CA ARG A 3 56.15 4.86 -6.23
C ARG A 3 55.28 4.94 -4.99
N SER A 4 54.87 6.19 -4.71
CA SER A 4 53.74 6.56 -3.85
C SER A 4 52.46 5.82 -4.25
N GLU A 5 51.75 5.38 -3.23
CA GLU A 5 50.57 4.53 -3.25
C GLU A 5 49.35 5.32 -3.76
N ASP A 6 48.77 4.85 -4.87
CA ASP A 6 47.55 5.38 -5.46
C ASP A 6 46.33 4.87 -4.66
N LEU A 7 46.06 5.54 -3.53
CA LEU A 7 44.97 5.24 -2.59
C LEU A 7 43.62 5.90 -2.98
N GLY A 8 43.47 6.37 -4.22
CA GLY A 8 42.33 7.17 -4.66
C GLY A 8 41.14 6.42 -5.26
N ARG A 9 41.15 5.08 -5.34
CA ARG A 9 40.06 4.33 -5.96
C ARG A 9 39.04 3.86 -4.91
N PRO A 10 37.81 4.41 -4.87
CA PRO A 10 36.77 3.85 -4.02
C PRO A 10 36.54 2.40 -4.44
N ARG A 11 36.74 1.49 -3.48
CA ARG A 11 36.55 0.05 -3.66
C ARG A 11 35.12 -0.20 -4.11
N ASN A 12 34.95 -0.61 -5.37
CA ASN A 12 33.66 -0.95 -5.94
C ASN A 12 33.13 -2.21 -5.25
N GLN A 13 32.38 -2.02 -4.16
CA GLN A 13 31.77 -3.08 -3.38
C GLN A 13 30.65 -3.69 -4.24
N PRO A 14 30.74 -4.97 -4.63
CA PRO A 14 29.63 -5.62 -5.31
C PRO A 14 28.44 -5.61 -4.34
N LYS A 15 27.43 -4.78 -4.63
CA LYS A 15 26.17 -4.78 -3.91
C LYS A 15 25.48 -6.10 -4.21
N ILE A 16 25.64 -7.08 -3.31
CA ILE A 16 24.82 -8.28 -3.27
C ILE A 16 23.42 -7.82 -2.81
N GLY A 17 22.68 -7.21 -3.74
CA GLY A 17 21.27 -6.97 -3.58
C GLY A 17 20.55 -8.26 -3.92
N VAL A 18 19.95 -8.90 -2.91
CA VAL A 18 18.90 -9.90 -3.14
C VAL A 18 17.92 -9.27 -4.13
N HIS A 19 17.92 -9.75 -5.37
CA HIS A 19 16.98 -9.30 -6.39
C HIS A 19 15.60 -9.86 -6.01
N TYR A 20 14.98 -9.23 -5.02
CA TYR A 20 13.59 -9.47 -4.70
C TYR A 20 12.78 -8.98 -5.88
N ASN A 21 12.21 -9.92 -6.63
CA ASN A 21 11.46 -9.63 -7.85
C ASN A 21 10.14 -8.93 -7.46
N ARG A 22 10.22 -7.60 -7.32
CA ARG A 22 9.16 -6.71 -6.83
C ARG A 22 7.89 -6.78 -7.68
N SER A 23 7.99 -7.21 -8.94
CA SER A 23 6.89 -7.37 -9.87
C SER A 23 6.02 -8.59 -9.55
N ALA A 24 6.61 -9.78 -9.37
CA ALA A 24 5.87 -11.01 -9.10
C ALA A 24 5.10 -10.95 -7.77
N PHE A 25 5.73 -10.38 -6.74
CA PHE A 25 5.05 -10.15 -5.45
C PHE A 25 4.01 -9.03 -5.55
N GLY A 26 4.21 -8.12 -6.49
CA GLY A 26 3.33 -6.99 -6.72
C GLY A 26 1.97 -7.40 -7.28
N GLU A 27 2.01 -8.33 -8.24
CA GLU A 27 0.85 -8.93 -8.90
C GLU A 27 0.09 -9.86 -7.95
N PHE A 28 0.82 -10.68 -7.17
CA PHE A 28 0.23 -11.54 -6.15
C PHE A 28 -0.54 -10.76 -5.08
N ALA A 29 0.02 -9.65 -4.60
CA ALA A 29 -0.66 -8.81 -3.61
C ALA A 29 -1.95 -8.17 -4.17
N GLU A 30 -1.99 -7.87 -5.46
CA GLU A 30 -3.17 -7.29 -6.11
C GLU A 30 -4.29 -8.33 -6.30
N ASP A 31 -3.93 -9.57 -6.66
CA ASP A 31 -4.86 -10.69 -6.66
C ASP A 31 -5.39 -11.01 -5.26
N VAL A 32 -4.52 -11.04 -4.25
CA VAL A 32 -4.92 -11.26 -2.85
C VAL A 32 -5.84 -10.13 -2.38
N ALA A 33 -5.57 -8.87 -2.73
CA ALA A 33 -6.44 -7.75 -2.38
C ALA A 33 -7.83 -7.87 -3.04
N ARG A 34 -7.90 -8.27 -4.32
CA ARG A 34 -9.18 -8.54 -5.00
C ARG A 34 -9.96 -9.67 -4.32
N VAL A 35 -9.26 -10.72 -3.88
CA VAL A 35 -9.88 -11.87 -3.20
C VAL A 35 -10.33 -11.53 -1.79
N MET A 36 -9.51 -10.83 -0.98
CA MET A 36 -9.83 -10.47 0.40
C MET A 36 -10.89 -9.37 0.52
N GLY A 37 -10.98 -8.46 -0.44
CA GLY A 37 -11.99 -7.38 -0.44
C GLY A 37 -13.42 -7.84 -0.75
N THR A 38 -13.60 -9.09 -1.20
CA THR A 38 -14.90 -9.59 -1.64
C THR A 38 -15.55 -10.45 -0.57
N ALA A 39 -16.79 -10.12 -0.16
CA ALA A 39 -17.58 -10.91 0.81
C ALA A 39 -17.71 -12.41 0.47
N ARG A 40 -17.54 -12.77 -0.81
CA ARG A 40 -17.49 -14.15 -1.31
C ARG A 40 -16.39 -15.01 -0.66
N PHE A 41 -15.23 -14.44 -0.34
CA PHE A 41 -14.12 -15.18 0.27
C PHE A 41 -14.49 -15.71 1.65
N LEU A 42 -15.09 -14.86 2.49
CA LEU A 42 -15.56 -15.24 3.83
C LEU A 42 -16.61 -16.33 3.78
N VAL A 43 -17.52 -16.28 2.80
CA VAL A 43 -18.56 -17.31 2.61
C VAL A 43 -17.92 -18.65 2.24
N ILE A 44 -17.03 -18.69 1.25
CA ILE A 44 -16.35 -19.91 0.83
C ILE A 44 -15.53 -20.50 1.98
N GLN A 45 -14.76 -19.66 2.70
CA GLN A 45 -13.95 -20.09 3.84
C GLN A 45 -14.81 -20.67 4.97
N SER A 46 -15.94 -20.04 5.29
CA SER A 46 -16.89 -20.53 6.29
C SER A 46 -17.48 -21.88 5.90
N VAL A 47 -17.90 -22.04 4.65
CA VAL A 47 -18.43 -23.31 4.12
C VAL A 47 -17.37 -24.42 4.20
N LEU A 48 -16.12 -24.12 3.85
CA LEU A 48 -15.02 -25.08 3.94
C LEU A 48 -14.79 -25.56 5.38
N VAL A 49 -14.80 -24.65 6.35
CA VAL A 49 -14.69 -24.97 7.78
C VAL A 49 -15.86 -25.83 8.24
N ILE A 50 -17.10 -25.49 7.85
CA ILE A 50 -18.29 -26.27 8.21
C ILE A 50 -18.22 -27.68 7.63
N ILE A 51 -17.85 -27.83 6.36
CA ILE A 51 -17.68 -29.15 5.71
C ILE A 51 -16.61 -29.95 6.42
N TRP A 52 -15.48 -29.34 6.77
CA TRP A 52 -14.40 -30.02 7.49
C TRP A 52 -14.85 -30.53 8.85
N VAL A 53 -15.52 -29.68 9.63
CA VAL A 53 -16.11 -30.07 10.92
C VAL A 53 -17.13 -31.20 10.73
N ALA A 54 -18.00 -31.12 9.71
CA ALA A 54 -18.99 -32.16 9.42
C ALA A 54 -18.34 -33.50 9.06
N ILE A 55 -17.32 -33.51 8.20
CA ILE A 55 -16.55 -34.73 7.87
C ILE A 55 -15.91 -35.31 9.13
N ASN A 56 -15.30 -34.47 9.96
CA ASN A 56 -14.61 -34.92 11.17
C ASN A 56 -15.58 -35.55 12.20
N VAL A 57 -16.77 -34.95 12.37
CA VAL A 57 -17.82 -35.47 13.25
C VAL A 57 -18.44 -36.77 12.69
N LEU A 58 -18.65 -36.87 11.38
CA LEU A 58 -19.22 -38.07 10.74
C LEU A 58 -18.24 -39.25 10.72
N PHE A 59 -16.93 -38.99 10.60
CA PHE A 59 -15.87 -40.00 10.60
C PHE A 59 -15.28 -40.27 12.00
N ILE A 60 -16.09 -40.17 13.05
CA ILE A 60 -15.66 -40.37 14.45
C ILE A 60 -15.09 -41.77 14.72
N SER A 61 -15.52 -42.77 13.95
CA SER A 61 -15.03 -44.16 14.04
C SER A 61 -13.53 -44.29 13.79
N PHE A 62 -12.92 -43.40 13.01
CA PHE A 62 -11.48 -43.41 12.74
C PHE A 62 -10.64 -42.67 13.80
N ARG A 63 -11.28 -42.04 14.81
CA ARG A 63 -10.64 -41.28 15.91
C ARG A 63 -9.53 -40.31 15.45
N TRP A 64 -9.64 -39.80 14.23
CA TRP A 64 -8.53 -39.11 13.55
C TRP A 64 -8.28 -37.69 14.11
N ASP A 65 -9.29 -37.07 14.72
CA ASP A 65 -9.14 -35.84 15.51
C ASP A 65 -10.20 -35.80 16.64
N LYS A 66 -9.77 -35.94 17.91
CA LYS A 66 -10.65 -35.97 19.09
C LYS A 66 -10.82 -34.53 19.61
N TYR A 67 -12.00 -34.19 20.12
CA TYR A 67 -12.29 -32.85 20.68
C TYR A 67 -11.17 -32.40 21.65
N PRO A 68 -10.52 -31.23 21.48
CA PRO A 68 -10.84 -30.09 20.60
C PRO A 68 -9.98 -30.09 19.32
N PHE A 69 -10.57 -30.37 18.15
CA PHE A 69 -9.97 -30.45 16.80
C PHE A 69 -8.56 -29.84 16.66
N ILE A 70 -7.52 -30.59 17.03
CA ILE A 70 -6.16 -30.04 17.20
C ILE A 70 -5.56 -29.68 15.85
N LEU A 71 -5.89 -30.46 14.80
CA LEU A 71 -5.37 -30.22 13.45
C LEU A 71 -6.00 -28.98 12.83
N LEU A 72 -7.30 -28.75 13.04
CA LEU A 72 -7.98 -27.54 12.57
C LEU A 72 -7.41 -26.30 13.24
N ASN A 73 -7.21 -26.36 14.56
CA ASN A 73 -6.63 -25.25 15.31
C ASN A 73 -5.19 -24.97 14.85
N LEU A 74 -4.39 -26.01 14.63
CA LEU A 74 -3.02 -25.87 14.15
C LEU A 74 -2.97 -25.30 12.72
N MET A 75 -3.88 -25.72 11.84
CA MET A 75 -4.01 -25.17 10.50
C MET A 75 -4.39 -23.69 10.52
N PHE A 76 -5.35 -23.29 11.36
CA PHE A 76 -5.72 -21.89 11.54
C PHE A 76 -4.57 -21.04 12.12
N SER A 77 -3.82 -21.58 13.08
CA SER A 77 -2.65 -20.91 13.66
C SER A 77 -1.58 -20.65 12.59
N VAL A 78 -1.29 -21.65 11.75
CA VAL A 78 -0.36 -21.49 10.61
C VAL A 78 -0.92 -20.51 9.58
N GLN A 79 -2.21 -20.57 9.28
CA GLN A 79 -2.87 -19.65 8.36
C GLN A 79 -2.72 -18.20 8.84
N ALA A 80 -2.95 -17.94 10.12
CA ALA A 80 -2.75 -16.62 10.73
C ALA A 80 -1.28 -16.19 10.72
N ALA A 81 -0.36 -17.11 11.05
CA ALA A 81 1.07 -16.84 11.06
C ALA A 81 1.62 -16.47 9.67
N TYR A 82 1.12 -17.08 8.59
CA TYR A 82 1.50 -16.73 7.23
C TYR A 82 0.80 -15.47 6.70
N ALA A 83 -0.41 -15.17 7.19
CA ALA A 83 -1.12 -13.95 6.82
C ALA A 83 -0.40 -12.68 7.30
N ALA A 84 0.16 -12.68 8.51
CA ALA A 84 0.85 -11.51 9.09
C ALA A 84 1.97 -10.90 8.20
N PRO A 85 2.97 -11.66 7.71
CA PRO A 85 4.00 -11.11 6.83
C PRO A 85 3.47 -10.68 5.47
N LEU A 86 2.46 -11.36 4.93
CA LEU A 86 1.81 -10.99 3.68
C LEU A 86 1.07 -9.66 3.79
N ILE A 87 0.33 -9.48 4.89
CA ILE A 87 -0.38 -8.24 5.21
C ILE A 87 0.63 -7.10 5.40
N LEU A 88 1.73 -7.32 6.13
CA LEU A 88 2.78 -6.31 6.34
C LEU A 88 3.39 -5.84 5.01
N LEU A 89 3.63 -6.76 4.08
CA LEU A 89 4.13 -6.43 2.74
C LEU A 89 3.09 -5.71 1.88
N ALA A 90 1.82 -6.10 1.96
CA ALA A 90 0.72 -5.41 1.30
C ALA A 90 0.57 -3.97 1.84
N HIS A 91 0.66 -3.79 3.16
CA HIS A 91 0.56 -2.49 3.83
C HIS A 91 1.68 -1.54 3.41
N ASN A 92 2.93 -2.00 3.39
CA ASN A 92 4.08 -1.18 2.96
C ASN A 92 3.92 -0.64 1.53
N ARG A 93 3.28 -1.42 0.63
CA ARG A 93 3.00 -0.97 -0.74
C ARG A 93 1.84 0.00 -0.80
N GLN A 94 0.78 -0.23 -0.03
CA GLN A 94 -0.34 0.70 0.05
C GLN A 94 0.12 2.06 0.58
N GLU A 95 0.92 2.07 1.65
CA GLU A 95 1.46 3.29 2.25
C GLU A 95 2.37 4.07 1.28
N SER A 96 3.14 3.39 0.43
CA SER A 96 3.94 4.05 -0.61
C SER A 96 3.05 4.79 -1.63
N ARG A 97 1.96 4.14 -2.09
CA ARG A 97 1.00 4.76 -3.01
C ARG A 97 0.26 5.92 -2.36
N ASP A 98 -0.19 5.75 -1.12
CA ASP A 98 -0.89 6.79 -0.37
C ASP A 98 0.02 8.02 -0.14
N ARG A 99 1.33 7.80 0.09
CA ARG A 99 2.32 8.88 0.18
C ARG A 99 2.52 9.61 -1.15
N GLU A 100 2.60 8.89 -2.27
CA GLU A 100 2.71 9.50 -3.60
C GLU A 100 1.46 10.33 -3.93
N GLN A 101 0.27 9.79 -3.67
CA GLN A 101 -1.00 10.49 -3.84
C GLN A 101 -1.05 11.76 -2.97
N ALA A 102 -0.66 11.67 -1.70
CA ALA A 102 -0.63 12.82 -0.80
C ALA A 102 0.35 13.91 -1.25
N GLN A 103 1.46 13.56 -1.91
CA GLN A 103 2.39 14.55 -2.49
C GLN A 103 1.78 15.25 -3.70
N VAL A 104 1.11 14.50 -4.58
CA VAL A 104 0.39 15.07 -5.73
C VAL A 104 -0.69 16.03 -5.25
N ASP A 105 -1.51 15.62 -4.29
CA ASP A 105 -2.60 16.43 -3.74
C ASP A 105 -2.07 17.72 -3.11
N ARG A 106 -0.95 17.66 -2.37
CA ARG A 106 -0.28 18.86 -1.82
C ARG A 106 0.20 19.80 -2.92
N ASN A 107 0.80 19.28 -3.99
CA ASN A 107 1.27 20.10 -5.10
C ASN A 107 0.10 20.76 -5.84
N VAL A 108 -1.01 20.03 -6.04
CA VAL A 108 -2.24 20.57 -6.63
C VAL A 108 -2.81 21.66 -5.73
N ALA A 109 -2.94 21.42 -4.43
CA ALA A 109 -3.43 22.42 -3.47
C ALA A 109 -2.60 23.71 -3.48
N ASN A 110 -1.27 23.59 -3.48
CA ASN A 110 -0.38 24.76 -3.57
C ASN A 110 -0.57 25.54 -4.87
N ARG A 111 -0.75 24.86 -6.01
CA ARG A 111 -1.03 25.51 -7.30
C ARG A 111 -2.38 26.22 -7.29
N THR A 112 -3.43 25.54 -6.81
CA THR A 112 -4.77 26.13 -6.69
C THR A 112 -4.77 27.36 -5.79
N GLN A 113 -4.01 27.35 -4.69
CA GLN A 113 -3.86 28.51 -3.83
C GLN A 113 -3.18 29.68 -4.56
N ASN A 114 -2.09 29.42 -5.27
CA ASN A 114 -1.39 30.45 -6.04
C ASN A 114 -2.26 31.03 -7.16
N ASP A 115 -3.00 30.19 -7.89
CA ASP A 115 -3.91 30.63 -8.95
C ASP A 115 -5.05 31.49 -8.38
N ALA A 116 -5.58 31.12 -7.21
CA ALA A 116 -6.58 31.92 -6.51
C ALA A 116 -6.03 33.28 -6.06
N GLU A 117 -4.80 33.32 -5.53
CA GLU A 117 -4.12 34.57 -5.18
C GLU A 117 -3.86 35.45 -6.41
N PHE A 118 -3.46 34.86 -7.53
CA PHE A 118 -3.25 35.57 -8.79
C PHE A 118 -4.54 36.22 -9.28
N LEU A 119 -5.63 35.44 -9.37
CA LEU A 119 -6.94 35.94 -9.78
C LEU A 119 -7.45 37.03 -8.84
N ALA A 120 -7.25 36.88 -7.52
CA ALA A 120 -7.65 37.90 -6.55
C ALA A 120 -6.90 39.23 -6.75
N ARG A 121 -5.60 39.17 -7.04
CA ARG A 121 -4.79 40.36 -7.35
C ARG A 121 -5.21 41.01 -8.66
N GLU A 122 -5.53 40.21 -9.68
CA GLU A 122 -5.99 40.69 -10.97
C GLU A 122 -7.37 41.36 -10.88
N ILE A 123 -8.31 40.79 -10.10
CA ILE A 123 -9.61 41.43 -9.82
C ILE A 123 -9.42 42.74 -9.07
N ALA A 124 -8.56 42.77 -8.04
CA ALA A 124 -8.29 43.98 -7.26
C ALA A 124 -7.69 45.10 -8.11
N SER A 125 -6.77 44.78 -9.02
CA SER A 125 -6.17 45.77 -9.93
C SER A 125 -7.19 46.32 -10.94
N VAL A 126 -8.09 45.47 -11.46
CA VAL A 126 -9.19 45.90 -12.34
C VAL A 126 -10.15 46.84 -11.62
N GLN A 127 -10.53 46.55 -10.37
CA GLN A 127 -11.39 47.44 -9.58
C GLN A 127 -10.76 48.82 -9.36
N LEU A 128 -9.45 48.85 -9.08
CA LEU A 128 -8.72 50.09 -8.84
C LEU A 128 -8.59 50.95 -10.12
N ALA A 129 -8.38 50.30 -11.27
CA ALA A 129 -8.39 50.98 -12.57
C ALA A 129 -9.76 51.57 -12.90
N LEU A 130 -10.86 50.84 -12.66
CA LEU A 130 -12.22 51.34 -12.86
C LEU A 130 -12.54 52.52 -11.94
N ALA A 131 -12.12 52.47 -10.68
CA ALA A 131 -12.32 53.56 -9.73
C ALA A 131 -11.66 54.86 -10.18
N ASN A 132 -10.42 54.79 -10.70
CA ASN A 132 -9.71 55.97 -11.21
C ASN A 132 -10.37 56.60 -12.44
N VAL A 133 -10.96 55.80 -13.33
CA VAL A 133 -11.68 56.31 -14.52
C VAL A 133 -12.93 57.07 -14.10
N VAL A 134 -13.70 56.56 -13.14
CA VAL A 134 -14.89 57.25 -12.62
C VAL A 134 -14.55 58.62 -12.02
N THR A 135 -13.42 58.73 -11.31
CA THR A 135 -12.98 60.01 -10.72
C THR A 135 -12.35 60.98 -11.71
N ALA A 136 -11.99 60.54 -12.92
CA ALA A 136 -11.36 61.40 -13.92
C ALA A 136 -12.37 62.14 -14.83
N ASP A 137 -13.66 61.76 -14.76
CA ASP A 137 -14.76 62.32 -15.56
C ASP A 137 -15.63 63.34 -14.79
N GLU A 138 -15.28 63.66 -13.52
CA GLU A 138 -15.82 64.80 -12.74
C GLU A 138 -14.87 66.00 -12.76
#